data_AF-A0A417TZY0-F1
#
_entry.id   AF-A0A417TZY0-F1
#
_cell.length_a   1.000
_cell.length_b   1.000
_cell.length_c   1.000
_cell.angle_alpha   90.00
_cell.angle_beta   90.00
_cell.angle_gamma   90.00
#
_symmetry.space_group_name_H-M   'P 1'
#
loop_
_entity.id
_entity.type
_entity.pdbx_description
1 polymer ?
#
loop_
_entity_poly.entity_id
_entity_poly.type
_entity_poly.pdbx_seq_one_letter_code
_entity_poly.pdbx_strand_id
1 'polypeptide(L)' 'MHDPLGTFGYVQIVSDHYDYISFLRQKFASLNTPVQIKTVRGIGYRLEVSK' A
#
# COMPACT_ATOMS: atom_id res chain seq x y z
N MET A 1 12.40 -8.01 30.04
CA MET A 1 11.48 -7.62 28.95
C MET A 1 12.34 -7.11 27.79
N HIS A 2 12.39 -7.87 26.69
CA HIS A 2 13.04 -7.53 25.43
C HIS A 2 12.33 -8.39 24.38
N ASP A 3 11.66 -7.76 23.41
CA ASP A 3 10.97 -8.47 22.33
C ASP A 3 12.02 -8.88 21.27
N PRO A 4 12.27 -10.18 21.03
CA PRO A 4 13.38 -10.64 20.20
C PRO A 4 13.05 -10.79 18.71
N LEU A 5 11.86 -10.36 18.25
CA LEU A 5 11.41 -10.62 16.88
C LEU A 5 10.94 -9.33 16.20
N GLY A 6 11.87 -8.37 16.12
CA GLY A 6 11.81 -7.26 15.17
C GLY A 6 11.78 -7.78 13.73
N THR A 7 10.60 -8.21 13.29
CA THR A 7 10.35 -8.75 11.95
C THR A 7 10.12 -7.56 11.02
N PHE A 8 11.23 -6.96 10.59
CA PHE A 8 11.22 -5.95 9.53
C PHE A 8 11.15 -6.65 8.17
N GLY A 9 10.01 -6.51 7.49
CA GLY A 9 9.92 -6.63 6.04
C GLY A 9 9.91 -8.05 5.47
N TYR A 10 8.75 -8.69 5.51
CA TYR A 10 8.43 -9.66 4.46
C TYR A 10 7.87 -8.89 3.25
N VAL A 11 8.75 -8.53 2.31
CA VAL A 11 8.33 -8.24 0.94
C VAL A 11 8.20 -9.59 0.24
N GLN A 12 7.08 -10.26 0.47
CA GLN A 12 6.69 -11.41 -0.33
C GLN A 12 6.10 -10.87 -1.63
N ILE A 13 6.91 -10.67 -2.67
CA ILE A 13 6.42 -10.39 -4.02
C ILE A 13 5.81 -11.69 -4.57
N VAL A 14 4.62 -12.04 -4.10
CA VAL A 14 3.73 -12.90 -4.88
C VAL A 14 2.94 -11.95 -5.75
N SER A 15 3.30 -11.91 -7.03
CA SER A 15 2.70 -11.06 -8.05
C SER A 15 1.22 -11.39 -8.24
N ASP A 16 0.38 -10.89 -7.35
CA ASP A 16 -1.05 -10.73 -7.57
C ASP A 16 -1.32 -9.23 -7.67
N HIS A 17 -1.99 -8.80 -8.74
CA HIS A 17 -2.21 -7.39 -9.05
C HIS A 17 -2.89 -6.61 -7.89
N TYR A 18 -3.58 -7.31 -6.98
CA TYR A 18 -4.17 -6.73 -5.77
C TYR A 18 -3.15 -6.41 -4.66
N ASP A 19 -2.07 -7.18 -4.58
CA ASP A 19 -1.02 -7.01 -3.57
C ASP A 19 -0.25 -5.71 -3.79
N TYR A 20 0.07 -5.41 -5.06
CA TYR A 20 0.80 -4.20 -5.43
C TYR A 20 0.05 -2.90 -5.13
N ILE A 21 -1.28 -2.87 -5.31
CA ILE A 21 -2.08 -1.69 -4.98
C ILE A 21 -2.13 -1.45 -3.48
N SER A 22 -2.17 -2.53 -2.69
CA SER A 22 -2.12 -2.45 -1.23
C SER A 22 -0.77 -1.91 -0.75
N PHE A 23 0.34 -2.37 -1.36
CA PHE A 23 1.67 -1.83 -1.13
C PHE A 23 1.76 -0.33 -1.46
N LEU A 24 1.27 0.09 -2.63
CA LEU A 24 1.29 1.50 -3.03
C LEU A 24 0.48 2.40 -2.08
N ARG A 25 -0.67 1.92 -1.60
CA ARG A 25 -1.48 2.64 -0.60
C ARG A 25 -0.70 2.88 0.70
N GLN A 26 -0.04 1.84 1.21
CA GLN A 26 0.79 1.96 2.42
C GLN A 26 1.97 2.90 2.19
N LYS A 27 2.62 2.83 1.03
CA LYS A 27 3.74 3.70 0.68
C LYS A 27 3.33 5.18 0.63
N PHE A 28 2.20 5.52 0.00
CA PHE A 28 1.72 6.90 -0.05
C PHE A 28 1.30 7.43 1.32
N ALA A 29 0.70 6.59 2.16
CA ALA A 29 0.40 6.94 3.55
C ALA A 29 1.68 7.23 4.35
N SER A 30 2.73 6.41 4.19
CA SER A 30 4.03 6.60 4.84
C SER A 30 4.75 7.88 4.38
N LEU A 31 4.65 8.21 3.09
CA LEU A 31 5.23 9.43 2.53
C LEU A 31 4.42 10.71 2.85
N ASN A 32 3.36 10.60 3.66
CA ASN A 32 2.40 11.68 3.95
C ASN A 32 1.98 12.45 2.68
N THR A 33 1.87 11.71 1.56
CA THR A 33 1.57 12.29 0.26
C THR A 33 0.07 12.58 0.21
N PRO A 34 -0.36 13.73 -0.32
CA PRO A 34 -1.78 14.05 -0.43
C PRO A 34 -2.48 13.23 -1.52
N VAL A 35 -1.96 12.06 -1.91
CA VAL A 35 -2.47 11.24 -3.01
C VAL A 35 -3.02 9.93 -2.47
N GLN A 36 -4.24 9.58 -2.88
CA GLN A 36 -4.91 8.35 -2.52
C GLN A 36 -5.27 7.52 -3.75
N ILE A 37 -5.18 6.20 -3.63
CA ILE A 37 -5.60 5.25 -4.67
C ILE A 37 -7.02 4.77 -4.38
N LYS A 38 -8.00 5.21 -5.18
CA LYS A 38 -9.38 4.71 -5.13
C LYS A 38 -9.59 3.57 -6.12
N THR A 39 -10.33 2.54 -5.69
CA THR A 39 -10.75 1.44 -6.56
C THR A 39 -12.08 1.79 -7.21
N VAL A 40 -12.12 1.73 -8.54
CA VAL A 40 -13.33 1.86 -9.35
C VAL A 40 -13.73 0.45 -9.79
N ARG A 41 -14.76 -0.11 -9.15
CA ARG A 41 -15.22 -1.48 -9.41
C ARG A 41 -15.58 -1.66 -10.89
N GLY A 42 -15.06 -2.74 -11.50
CA GLY A 42 -15.27 -3.05 -12.91
C GLY A 42 -14.45 -2.21 -13.90
N ILE A 43 -13.62 -1.27 -13.43
CA ILE A 43 -12.81 -0.38 -14.28
C ILE A 43 -11.32 -0.44 -13.91
N GLY A 44 -10.98 -0.41 -12.61
CA GLY A 44 -9.59 -0.46 -12.14
C GLY A 44 -9.33 0.48 -10.96
N TYR A 45 -8.24 1.24 -11.02
CA TYR A 45 -7.80 2.14 -9.94
C TYR A 45 -7.59 3.56 -10.45
N ARG A 46 -7.89 4.55 -9.61
CA ARG A 46 -7.69 5.98 -9.89
C ARG A 46 -6.88 6.62 -8.78
N LEU A 47 -5.94 7.49 -9.15
CA LEU A 47 -5.23 8.38 -8.23
C LEU A 47 -6.00 9.68 -8.06
N GLU A 48 -6.20 10.10 -6.81
CA GLU A 48 -6.87 11.36 -6.46
C GLU A 48 -6.06 12.11 -5.41
N VAL A 49 -6.05 13.44 -5.51
CA VAL A 49 -5.48 14.29 -4.45
C VAL A 49 -6.52 14.39 -3.33
N SER A 50 -6.17 13.96 -2.13
CA SER A 50 -6.97 14.18 -0.94
C SER A 50 -6.91 15.66 -0.56
N LYS A 51 -8.07 16.30 -0.52
CA LYS A 51 -8.24 17.68 -0.07
C LYS A 51 -8.15 17.78 1.44
#